data_AF-A0A9E4DAC5-F1
#
_entry.id   AF-A0A9E4DAC5-F1
#
_cell.length_a   1.000
_cell.length_b   1.000
_cell.length_c   1.000
_cell.angle_alpha   90.00
_cell.angle_beta   90.00
_cell.angle_gamma   90.00
#
_symmetry.space_group_name_H-M   'P 1'
#
loop_
_entity.id
_entity.type
_entity.pdbx_description
1 polymer ?
#
loop_
_entity_poly.entity_id
_entity_poly.type
_entity_poly.pdbx_seq_one_letter_code
_entity_poly.pdbx_strand_id
1 'polypeptide(L)'
;MHRSRKPAVLEAYRSHVAERAAQGIVPKPLSAEWTAQLVELLENPPAGEEAFLVDLISNRVPPGVDEAAYVKAAFLSAIVRREARSPLIDRAHAIRLLGSMLGGYNIETLVTALDDVELGPLAAEQLKGTLLMFDAFHDVVERHAAGNTHASAVLTSWAEGEWFTSRPAVPESIRTTVFKVSGETNTDDLS
;
A
#
# COMPACT_ATOMS: atom_id res chain seq x y z
N MET A 1 -27.86 8.44 25.97
CA MET A 1 -26.41 8.49 25.71
C MET A 1 -25.94 7.10 25.31
N HIS A 2 -25.96 6.77 24.01
CA HIS A 2 -25.35 5.55 23.50
C HIS A 2 -23.83 5.79 23.42
N ARG A 3 -23.07 5.31 24.40
CA ARG A 3 -21.64 5.09 24.17
C ARG A 3 -21.56 3.93 23.19
N SER A 4 -21.35 4.23 21.92
CA SER A 4 -21.10 3.19 20.91
C SER A 4 -19.91 2.37 21.40
N ARG A 5 -20.14 1.10 21.70
CA ARG A 5 -19.09 0.19 22.15
C ARG A 5 -18.07 0.09 21.02
N LYS A 6 -16.79 0.32 21.32
CA LYS A 6 -15.75 0.24 20.28
C LYS A 6 -15.74 -1.18 19.70
N PRO A 7 -15.54 -1.35 18.38
CA PRO A 7 -15.50 -2.67 17.76
C PRO A 7 -14.47 -3.57 18.44
N ALA A 8 -14.83 -4.83 18.69
CA ALA A 8 -13.97 -5.79 19.38
C ALA A 8 -12.59 -5.96 18.71
N VAL A 9 -12.53 -5.87 17.37
CA VAL A 9 -11.29 -5.92 16.59
C VAL A 9 -10.33 -4.78 16.92
N LEU A 10 -10.82 -3.55 17.11
CA LEU A 10 -9.97 -2.41 17.44
C LEU A 10 -9.44 -2.51 18.86
N GLU A 11 -10.23 -3.06 19.78
CA GLU A 11 -9.78 -3.34 21.15
C GLU A 11 -8.69 -4.42 21.16
N ALA A 12 -8.88 -5.51 20.41
CA ALA A 12 -7.89 -6.56 20.26
C ALA A 12 -6.57 -6.03 19.66
N TYR A 13 -6.65 -5.24 18.58
CA TYR A 13 -5.47 -4.63 17.97
C TYR A 13 -4.75 -3.68 18.93
N ARG A 14 -5.49 -2.83 19.66
CA ARG A 14 -4.89 -1.92 20.66
C ARG A 14 -4.23 -2.66 21.81
N SER A 15 -4.80 -3.80 22.25
CA SER A 15 -4.17 -4.66 23.25
C SER A 15 -2.85 -5.24 22.74
N HIS A 16 -2.81 -5.71 21.49
CA HIS A 16 -1.57 -6.18 20.85
C HIS A 16 -0.51 -5.07 20.73
N VAL A 17 -0.92 -3.86 20.38
CA VAL A 17 -0.03 -2.69 20.36
C VAL A 17 0.57 -2.44 21.74
N ALA A 18 -0.23 -2.48 22.80
CA ALA A 18 0.24 -2.28 24.17
C ALA A 18 1.19 -3.39 24.63
N GLU A 19 0.89 -4.66 24.30
CA GLU A 19 1.75 -5.81 24.61
C GLU A 19 3.13 -5.69 23.96
N ARG A 20 3.17 -5.30 22.68
CA ARG A 20 4.42 -5.10 21.92
C ARG A 20 5.20 -3.89 22.44
N ALA A 21 4.49 -2.80 22.75
CA ALA A 21 5.10 -1.61 23.34
C ALA A 21 5.74 -1.89 24.71
N ALA A 22 5.16 -2.79 25.53
CA ALA A 22 5.77 -3.21 26.80
C ALA A 22 7.11 -3.94 26.62
N GLN A 23 7.39 -4.46 25.42
CA GLN A 23 8.67 -5.07 25.04
C GLN A 23 9.57 -4.11 24.24
N GLY A 24 9.17 -2.85 24.05
CA GLY A 24 9.93 -1.85 23.30
C GLY A 24 9.95 -2.09 21.78
N ILE A 25 9.00 -2.86 21.25
CA ILE A 25 8.95 -3.26 19.83
C ILE A 25 7.62 -2.85 19.17
N VAL A 26 7.65 -2.67 17.85
CA VAL A 26 6.48 -2.26 17.05
C VAL A 26 5.44 -3.39 16.95
N PRO A 27 4.14 -3.08 16.78
CA PRO A 27 3.12 -4.11 16.54
C PRO A 27 3.43 -4.90 15.27
N LYS A 28 3.04 -6.18 15.27
CA LYS A 28 3.02 -6.99 14.04
C LYS A 28 2.11 -6.34 12.98
N PRO A 29 2.38 -6.53 11.67
CA PRO A 29 1.45 -6.20 10.60
C PRO A 29 0.09 -6.88 10.78
N LEU A 30 -0.94 -6.37 10.11
CA LEU A 30 -2.27 -6.96 10.10
C LEU A 30 -2.24 -8.30 9.37
N SER A 31 -2.96 -9.28 9.93
CA SER A 31 -3.27 -10.53 9.24
C SER A 31 -4.40 -10.33 8.23
N ALA A 32 -4.65 -11.33 7.38
CA ALA A 32 -5.80 -11.35 6.48
C ALA A 32 -7.12 -11.19 7.25
N GLU A 33 -7.26 -11.87 8.38
CA GLU A 33 -8.45 -11.79 9.24
C GLU A 33 -8.68 -10.37 9.79
N TRP A 34 -7.65 -9.73 10.36
CA TRP A 34 -7.77 -8.35 10.83
C TRP A 34 -8.01 -7.37 9.69
N THR A 35 -7.46 -7.62 8.51
CA THR A 35 -7.68 -6.78 7.33
C THR A 35 -9.12 -6.90 6.83
N ALA A 36 -9.71 -8.09 6.84
CA ALA A 36 -11.12 -8.28 6.50
C ALA A 36 -12.04 -7.55 7.48
N GLN A 37 -11.79 -7.66 8.78
CA GLN A 37 -12.55 -6.93 9.80
C GLN A 37 -12.34 -5.41 9.69
N LEU A 38 -11.15 -4.95 9.30
CA LEU A 38 -10.88 -3.54 9.02
C LEU A 38 -11.69 -3.05 7.80
N VAL A 39 -11.85 -3.87 6.75
CA VAL A 39 -12.68 -3.53 5.60
C VAL A 39 -14.13 -3.26 6.02
N GLU A 40 -14.72 -4.13 6.85
CA GLU A 40 -16.08 -3.92 7.38
C GLU A 40 -16.22 -2.58 8.13
N LEU A 41 -15.19 -2.21 8.91
CA LEU A 41 -15.14 -0.93 9.61
C LEU A 41 -14.94 0.25 8.65
N LEU A 42 -14.20 0.08 7.56
CA LEU A 42 -14.04 1.13 6.55
C LEU A 42 -15.33 1.39 5.79
N GLU A 43 -16.19 0.39 5.61
CA GLU A 43 -17.52 0.55 5.02
C GLU A 43 -18.49 1.26 5.99
N ASN A 44 -18.39 0.97 7.30
CA ASN A 44 -19.25 1.53 8.35
C ASN A 44 -18.43 2.04 9.55
N PRO A 45 -17.75 3.19 9.43
CA PRO A 45 -16.79 3.62 10.45
C PRO A 45 -17.46 4.04 11.75
N PRO A 46 -16.97 3.58 12.91
CA PRO A 46 -17.34 4.14 14.20
C PRO A 46 -16.88 5.60 14.29
N ALA A 47 -17.74 6.46 14.84
CA ALA A 47 -17.41 7.86 15.04
C ALA A 47 -16.13 8.04 15.89
N GLY A 48 -15.21 8.85 15.40
CA GLY A 48 -13.95 9.18 16.08
C GLY A 48 -12.81 8.18 15.85
N GLU A 49 -13.02 7.13 15.04
CA GLU A 49 -11.98 6.16 14.68
C GLU A 49 -11.51 6.34 13.21
N GLU A 50 -12.05 7.31 12.46
CA GLU A 50 -11.89 7.43 11.01
C GLU A 50 -10.43 7.52 10.57
N ALA A 51 -9.67 8.43 11.19
CA ALA A 51 -8.25 8.60 10.90
C ALA A 51 -7.42 7.36 11.28
N PHE A 52 -7.82 6.65 12.33
CA PHE A 52 -7.13 5.44 12.76
C PHE A 52 -7.35 4.29 11.78
N LEU A 53 -8.58 4.11 11.29
CA LEU A 53 -8.88 3.09 10.26
C LEU A 53 -8.09 3.34 8.97
N VAL A 54 -8.00 4.61 8.55
CA VAL A 54 -7.21 5.00 7.37
C VAL A 54 -5.71 4.75 7.60
N ASP A 55 -5.17 5.01 8.79
CA ASP A 55 -3.78 4.68 9.13
C ASP A 55 -3.52 3.16 9.03
N LEU A 56 -4.42 2.35 9.59
CA LEU A 56 -4.28 0.89 9.57
C LEU A 56 -4.20 0.33 8.14
N ILE A 57 -5.14 0.72 7.26
CA ILE A 57 -5.17 0.21 5.88
C ILE A 57 -4.01 0.75 5.06
N SER A 58 -3.52 1.96 5.35
CA SER A 58 -2.40 2.58 4.65
C SER A 58 -1.07 1.95 5.03
N ASN A 59 -0.83 1.74 6.33
CA ASN A 59 0.51 1.55 6.89
C ASN A 59 0.72 0.22 7.63
N ARG A 60 -0.33 -0.57 7.88
CA ARG A 60 -0.22 -1.79 8.70
C ARG A 60 -0.51 -3.10 7.96
N VAL A 61 -0.91 -3.03 6.69
CA VAL A 61 -1.07 -4.22 5.83
C VAL A 61 0.23 -4.48 5.06
N PRO A 62 0.79 -5.71 5.07
CA PRO A 62 1.91 -6.07 4.22
C PRO A 62 1.64 -5.77 2.72
N PRO A 63 2.66 -5.38 1.94
CA PRO A 63 2.53 -5.23 0.50
C PRO A 63 2.65 -6.57 -0.24
N GLY A 64 2.61 -6.55 -1.57
CA GLY A 64 2.92 -7.73 -2.38
C GLY A 64 1.78 -8.74 -2.47
N VAL A 65 2.14 -10.02 -2.36
CA VAL A 65 1.24 -11.18 -2.52
C VAL A 65 0.91 -11.86 -1.18
N ASP A 66 1.02 -11.13 -0.07
CA ASP A 66 0.55 -11.57 1.24
C ASP A 66 -0.98 -11.73 1.25
N GLU A 67 -1.52 -12.63 2.09
CA GLU A 67 -2.96 -12.85 2.20
C GLU A 67 -3.72 -11.59 2.67
N ALA A 68 -3.12 -10.77 3.54
CA ALA A 68 -3.69 -9.50 3.94
C ALA A 68 -3.65 -8.47 2.80
N ALA A 69 -2.58 -8.50 1.99
CA ALA A 69 -2.48 -7.68 0.78
C ALA A 69 -3.58 -8.04 -0.22
N TYR A 70 -3.90 -9.34 -0.38
CA TYR A 70 -5.01 -9.78 -1.22
C TYR A 70 -6.35 -9.15 -0.78
N VAL A 71 -6.66 -9.22 0.52
CA VAL A 71 -7.89 -8.64 1.07
C VAL A 71 -7.94 -7.12 0.85
N LYS A 72 -6.83 -6.41 1.12
CA LYS A 72 -6.71 -4.97 0.88
C LYS A 72 -6.90 -4.62 -0.60
N ALA A 73 -6.20 -5.31 -1.50
CA ALA A 73 -6.30 -5.07 -2.93
C ALA A 73 -7.74 -5.28 -3.43
N ALA A 74 -8.36 -6.42 -3.06
CA ALA A 74 -9.73 -6.74 -3.47
C ALA A 74 -10.73 -5.65 -3.06
N PHE A 75 -10.66 -5.16 -1.82
CA PHE A 75 -11.52 -4.08 -1.35
C PHE A 75 -11.27 -2.76 -2.10
N LEU A 76 -10.01 -2.34 -2.26
CA LEU A 76 -9.68 -1.10 -2.95
C LEU A 76 -10.07 -1.16 -4.44
N SER A 77 -9.89 -2.31 -5.09
CA SER A 77 -10.35 -2.56 -6.45
C SER A 77 -11.86 -2.48 -6.58
N ALA A 78 -12.60 -3.04 -5.61
CA ALA A 78 -14.06 -2.92 -5.57
C ALA A 78 -14.51 -1.46 -5.41
N ILE A 79 -13.80 -0.64 -4.61
CA ILE A 79 -14.07 0.82 -4.54
C ILE A 79 -13.84 1.47 -5.91
N VAL A 80 -12.70 1.20 -6.56
CA VAL A 80 -12.37 1.76 -7.89
C VAL A 80 -13.45 1.43 -8.92
N ARG A 81 -13.95 0.18 -8.91
CA ARG A 81 -15.03 -0.32 -9.79
C ARG A 81 -16.44 0.06 -9.35
N ARG A 82 -16.59 0.77 -8.22
CA ARG A 82 -17.88 1.16 -7.62
C ARG A 82 -18.76 -0.02 -7.16
N GLU A 83 -18.14 -1.16 -6.91
CA GLU A 83 -18.74 -2.40 -6.39
C GLU A 83 -18.81 -2.39 -4.85
N ALA A 84 -17.91 -1.65 -4.20
CA ALA A 84 -17.92 -1.38 -2.75
C ALA A 84 -17.86 0.13 -2.49
N ARG A 85 -18.17 0.55 -1.25
CA ARG A 85 -18.16 1.96 -0.86
C ARG A 85 -17.64 2.12 0.56
N SER A 86 -16.87 3.18 0.77
CA SER A 86 -16.45 3.65 2.08
C SER A 86 -16.68 5.16 2.16
N PRO A 87 -17.19 5.70 3.28
CA PRO A 87 -17.21 7.14 3.50
C PRO A 87 -15.81 7.74 3.74
N LEU A 88 -14.77 6.91 3.93
CA LEU A 88 -13.40 7.34 4.24
C LEU A 88 -12.43 7.21 3.06
N ILE A 89 -12.76 6.36 2.09
CA ILE A 89 -11.90 6.06 0.94
C ILE A 89 -12.73 6.22 -0.33
N ASP A 90 -12.50 7.33 -1.03
CA ASP A 90 -13.03 7.53 -2.38
C ASP A 90 -12.19 6.76 -3.42
N ARG A 91 -12.64 6.79 -4.68
CA ARG A 91 -11.96 6.09 -5.79
C ARG A 91 -10.52 6.57 -5.99
N ALA A 92 -10.26 7.88 -5.86
CA ALA A 92 -8.93 8.44 -6.07
C ALA A 92 -7.97 8.03 -4.93
N HIS A 93 -8.47 8.03 -3.69
CA HIS A 93 -7.73 7.53 -2.53
C HIS A 93 -7.45 6.02 -2.67
N ALA A 94 -8.41 5.23 -3.17
CA ALA A 94 -8.19 3.82 -3.44
C ALA A 94 -7.07 3.58 -4.46
N ILE A 95 -7.00 4.36 -5.54
CA ILE A 95 -5.88 4.29 -6.50
C ILE A 95 -4.54 4.59 -5.83
N ARG A 96 -4.45 5.61 -4.97
CA ARG A 96 -3.21 5.91 -4.22
C ARG A 96 -2.80 4.77 -3.30
N LEU A 97 -3.77 4.17 -2.60
CA LEU A 97 -3.52 3.04 -1.71
C LEU A 97 -3.09 1.78 -2.48
N LEU A 98 -3.65 1.53 -3.67
CA LEU A 98 -3.19 0.48 -4.57
C LEU A 98 -1.77 0.76 -5.07
N GLY A 99 -1.44 2.01 -5.39
CA GLY A 99 -0.10 2.43 -5.80
C GLY A 99 0.99 2.18 -4.75
N SER A 100 0.63 2.18 -3.46
CA SER A 100 1.58 1.95 -2.37
C SER A 100 1.81 0.46 -2.03
N MET A 101 1.19 -0.48 -2.76
CA MET A 101 1.27 -1.92 -2.46
C MET A 101 2.49 -2.62 -3.08
N LEU A 102 3.40 -1.86 -3.70
CA LEU A 102 4.65 -2.30 -4.35
C LEU A 102 4.49 -3.16 -5.61
N GLY A 103 3.53 -4.07 -5.64
CA GLY A 103 3.28 -5.02 -6.72
C GLY A 103 2.39 -6.19 -6.30
N GLY A 104 2.01 -7.04 -7.25
CA GLY A 104 1.11 -8.17 -6.99
C GLY A 104 -0.36 -7.82 -7.26
N TYR A 105 -1.24 -8.04 -6.29
CA TYR A 105 -2.70 -7.97 -6.47
C TYR A 105 -3.24 -6.57 -6.85
N ASN A 106 -2.43 -5.51 -6.71
CA ASN A 106 -2.80 -4.15 -7.08
C ASN A 106 -2.67 -3.84 -8.58
N ILE A 107 -1.83 -4.60 -9.31
CA ILE A 107 -1.33 -4.22 -10.65
C ILE A 107 -2.45 -4.18 -11.68
N GLU A 108 -3.25 -5.25 -11.80
CA GLU A 108 -4.32 -5.35 -12.79
C GLU A 108 -5.31 -4.18 -12.69
N THR A 109 -5.63 -3.77 -11.46
CA THR A 109 -6.56 -2.66 -11.23
C THR A 109 -5.96 -1.33 -11.62
N LEU A 110 -4.68 -1.08 -11.31
CA LEU A 110 -4.00 0.15 -11.72
C LEU A 110 -3.86 0.24 -13.24
N VAL A 111 -3.51 -0.87 -13.91
CA VAL A 111 -3.41 -0.92 -15.37
C VAL A 111 -4.76 -0.69 -16.03
N THR A 112 -5.82 -1.34 -15.55
CA THR A 112 -7.17 -1.13 -16.08
C THR A 112 -7.66 0.31 -15.83
N ALA A 113 -7.29 0.91 -14.70
CA ALA A 113 -7.65 2.28 -14.39
C ALA A 113 -7.02 3.32 -15.33
N LEU A 114 -6.03 2.96 -16.15
CA LEU A 114 -5.51 3.83 -17.22
C LEU A 114 -6.58 4.18 -18.25
N ASP A 115 -7.63 3.36 -18.40
CA ASP A 115 -8.71 3.58 -19.37
C ASP A 115 -9.85 4.45 -18.79
N ASP A 116 -9.81 4.77 -17.49
CA ASP A 116 -10.81 5.59 -16.81
C ASP A 116 -10.51 7.08 -16.98
N VAL A 117 -11.51 7.86 -17.41
CA VAL A 117 -11.36 9.31 -17.68
C VAL A 117 -11.00 10.11 -16.42
N GLU A 118 -11.50 9.71 -15.25
CA GLU A 118 -11.26 10.41 -13.99
C GLU A 118 -9.98 9.90 -13.30
N LEU A 119 -9.75 8.59 -13.33
CA LEU A 119 -8.68 7.93 -12.58
C LEU A 119 -7.40 7.71 -13.38
N GLY A 120 -7.46 7.71 -14.70
CA GLY A 120 -6.35 7.44 -15.62
C GLY A 120 -5.09 8.25 -15.32
N PRO A 121 -5.17 9.58 -15.13
CA PRO A 121 -4.01 10.38 -14.73
C PRO A 121 -3.37 9.93 -13.41
N LEU A 122 -4.20 9.61 -12.41
CA LEU A 122 -3.71 9.20 -11.10
C LEU A 122 -3.14 7.79 -11.12
N ALA A 123 -3.78 6.86 -11.85
CA ALA A 123 -3.29 5.50 -12.05
C ALA A 123 -1.94 5.50 -12.76
N ALA A 124 -1.79 6.34 -13.80
CA ALA A 124 -0.50 6.54 -14.46
C ALA A 124 0.57 7.02 -13.47
N GLU A 125 0.29 8.06 -12.67
CA GLU A 125 1.24 8.53 -11.66
C GLU A 125 1.66 7.45 -10.66
N GLN A 126 0.76 6.55 -10.26
CA GLN A 126 1.14 5.42 -9.40
C GLN A 126 1.99 4.37 -10.14
N LEU A 127 1.65 4.05 -11.38
CA LEU A 127 2.37 3.05 -12.19
C LEU A 127 3.80 3.49 -12.56
N LYS A 128 4.04 4.79 -12.73
CA LYS A 128 5.40 5.33 -13.01
C LYS A 128 6.45 4.90 -11.99
N GLY A 129 6.08 4.81 -10.71
CA GLY A 129 6.95 4.36 -9.62
C GLY A 129 6.91 2.85 -9.34
N THR A 130 6.10 2.09 -10.08
CA THR A 130 5.88 0.66 -9.83
C THR A 130 6.88 -0.19 -10.63
N LEU A 131 7.76 -0.91 -9.93
CA LEU A 131 8.82 -1.72 -10.56
C LEU A 131 8.40 -3.16 -10.86
N LEU A 132 7.51 -3.71 -10.02
CA LEU A 132 7.09 -5.12 -10.07
C LEU A 132 5.97 -5.34 -11.09
N MET A 133 6.14 -4.82 -12.32
CA MET A 133 5.16 -4.93 -13.40
C MET A 133 5.18 -6.29 -14.10
N PHE A 134 6.36 -6.92 -14.22
CA PHE A 134 6.54 -8.20 -14.92
C PHE A 134 5.77 -8.26 -16.25
N ASP A 135 4.94 -9.29 -16.47
CA ASP A 135 4.22 -9.46 -17.73
C ASP A 135 3.15 -8.40 -17.97
N ALA A 136 2.59 -7.78 -16.91
CA ALA A 136 1.62 -6.68 -17.03
C ALA A 136 2.24 -5.40 -17.63
N PHE A 137 3.55 -5.36 -17.83
CA PHE A 137 4.18 -4.39 -18.74
C PHE A 137 3.53 -4.41 -20.13
N HIS A 138 3.25 -5.59 -20.68
CA HIS A 138 2.66 -5.73 -22.01
C HIS A 138 1.25 -5.15 -22.07
N ASP A 139 0.47 -5.27 -21.00
CA ASP A 139 -0.88 -4.68 -20.91
C ASP A 139 -0.85 -3.14 -21.00
N VAL A 140 0.24 -2.51 -20.53
CA VAL A 140 0.47 -1.06 -20.68
C VAL A 140 0.92 -0.73 -22.10
N VAL A 141 1.79 -1.56 -22.70
CA VAL A 141 2.21 -1.42 -24.10
C VAL A 141 1.05 -1.52 -25.07
N GLU A 142 0.14 -2.48 -24.88
CA GLU A 142 -1.05 -2.64 -25.71
C GLU A 142 -1.97 -1.41 -25.64
N ARG A 143 -2.17 -0.86 -24.43
CA ARG A 143 -2.93 0.38 -24.24
C ARG A 143 -2.28 1.58 -24.92
N HIS A 144 -0.96 1.69 -24.81
CA HIS A 144 -0.21 2.71 -25.54
C HIS A 144 -0.39 2.57 -27.05
N ALA A 145 -0.27 1.36 -27.61
CA ALA A 145 -0.49 1.09 -29.02
C ALA A 145 -1.92 1.40 -29.48
N ALA A 146 -2.90 1.26 -28.59
CA ALA A 146 -4.29 1.66 -28.81
C ALA A 146 -4.54 3.18 -28.67
N GLY A 147 -3.51 3.98 -28.41
CA GLY A 147 -3.59 5.44 -28.31
C GLY A 147 -3.90 5.99 -26.91
N ASN A 148 -3.82 5.17 -25.86
CA ASN A 148 -4.02 5.63 -24.49
C ASN A 148 -2.85 6.57 -24.07
N THR A 149 -3.15 7.84 -23.84
CA THR A 149 -2.16 8.87 -23.48
C THR A 149 -1.59 8.67 -22.08
N HIS A 150 -2.36 8.10 -21.16
CA HIS A 150 -1.91 7.77 -19.81
C HIS A 150 -0.89 6.62 -19.84
N ALA A 151 -1.17 5.56 -20.61
CA ALA A 151 -0.21 4.48 -20.84
C ALA A 151 1.08 4.99 -21.51
N SER A 152 0.96 5.91 -22.48
CA SER A 152 2.10 6.56 -23.14
C SER A 152 2.98 7.33 -22.14
N ALA A 153 2.36 8.04 -21.19
CA ALA A 153 3.08 8.76 -20.14
C ALA A 153 3.81 7.81 -19.17
N VAL A 154 3.21 6.66 -18.85
CA VAL A 154 3.85 5.61 -18.03
C VAL A 154 5.09 5.05 -18.73
N LEU A 155 4.97 4.66 -20.01
CA LEU A 155 6.12 4.11 -20.76
C LEU A 155 7.25 5.13 -20.92
N THR A 156 6.91 6.40 -21.15
CA THR A 156 7.91 7.48 -21.26
C THR A 156 8.67 7.63 -19.94
N SER A 157 7.95 7.72 -18.82
CA SER A 157 8.53 7.81 -17.48
C SER A 157 9.47 6.63 -17.15
N TRP A 158 9.05 5.41 -17.49
CA TRP A 158 9.89 4.23 -17.31
C TRP A 158 11.15 4.25 -18.18
N ALA A 159 11.03 4.67 -19.45
CA ALA A 159 12.15 4.79 -20.38
C ALA A 159 13.15 5.89 -19.94
N GLU A 160 12.65 6.98 -19.36
CA GLU A 160 13.46 8.06 -18.78
C GLU A 160 14.05 7.70 -17.40
N GLY A 161 13.63 6.57 -16.83
CA GLY A 161 14.13 6.09 -15.54
C GLY A 161 13.67 6.95 -14.36
N GLU A 162 12.51 7.59 -14.44
CA GLU A 162 12.01 8.49 -13.37
C GLU A 162 11.86 7.77 -12.03
N TRP A 163 11.54 6.47 -12.03
CA TRP A 163 11.50 5.63 -10.82
C TRP A 163 12.85 5.58 -10.07
N PHE A 164 13.95 5.82 -10.78
CA PHE A 164 15.31 5.88 -10.25
C PHE A 164 15.75 7.33 -10.01
N THR A 165 15.63 8.19 -11.02
CA THR A 165 16.18 9.56 -11.01
C THR A 165 15.43 10.51 -10.08
N SER A 166 14.18 10.21 -9.73
CA SER A 166 13.42 10.98 -8.72
C SER A 166 13.85 10.69 -7.27
N ARG A 167 14.62 9.63 -7.03
CA ARG A 167 15.08 9.27 -5.69
C ARG A 167 16.31 10.10 -5.31
N PRO A 168 16.52 10.39 -4.01
CA PRO A 168 17.73 11.06 -3.56
C PRO A 168 18.98 10.30 -4.02
N ALA A 169 19.93 11.02 -4.61
CA ALA A 169 21.25 10.46 -4.92
C ALA A 169 21.97 10.03 -3.63
N VAL A 170 22.87 9.05 -3.75
CA VAL A 170 23.75 8.68 -2.65
C VAL A 170 24.59 9.90 -2.28
N PRO A 171 24.60 10.33 -1.00
CA PRO A 171 25.36 11.50 -0.59
C PRO A 171 26.87 11.26 -0.73
N GLU A 172 27.62 12.29 -1.09
CA GLU A 172 29.09 12.23 -1.24
C GLU A 172 29.81 11.88 0.08
N SER A 173 29.17 12.14 1.23
CA SER A 173 29.68 11.81 2.55
C SER A 173 28.55 11.37 3.48
N ILE A 174 28.78 10.30 4.24
CA ILE A 174 27.86 9.79 5.26
C ILE A 174 28.58 9.84 6.61
N ARG A 175 28.14 10.74 7.50
CA ARG A 175 28.65 10.80 8.88
C ARG A 175 27.94 9.76 9.75
N THR A 176 28.70 8.84 10.33
CA THR A 176 28.17 7.75 11.15
C THR A 176 28.89 7.65 12.50
N THR A 177 28.29 6.93 13.45
CA THR A 177 28.94 6.51 14.71
C THR A 177 29.37 5.06 14.57
N VAL A 178 30.62 4.75 14.94
CA VAL A 178 31.15 3.38 14.86
C VAL A 178 30.50 2.52 15.94
N PHE A 179 29.78 1.47 15.53
CA PHE A 179 29.37 0.36 16.38
C PHE A 179 30.34 -0.81 16.13
N LYS A 180 31.37 -0.95 16.98
CA LYS A 180 32.41 -1.97 16.82
C LYS A 180 32.08 -3.21 17.65
N VAL A 181 31.91 -4.35 16.97
CA VAL A 181 32.01 -5.68 17.58
C VAL A 181 33.43 -6.19 17.33
N SER A 182 34.14 -6.58 18.39
CA SER A 182 35.52 -7.05 18.27
C SER A 182 35.57 -8.57 18.14
N GLY A 183 36.54 -9.08 17.38
CA GLY A 183 36.65 -10.51 17.11
C GLY A 183 35.86 -10.93 15.87
N GLU A 184 35.36 -12.16 15.89
CA GLU A 184 34.47 -12.70 14.87
C GLU A 184 33.02 -12.28 15.14
N THR A 185 32.25 -12.08 14.09
CA THR A 185 30.79 -11.95 14.16
C THR A 185 30.24 -12.93 13.14
N ASN A 186 29.72 -14.05 13.61
CA ASN A 186 29.06 -15.05 12.78
C ASN A 186 27.54 -14.75 12.69
N THR A 187 26.85 -15.38 11.74
CA THR A 187 25.40 -15.19 11.59
C THR A 187 24.61 -15.62 12.83
N ASP A 188 25.08 -16.65 13.54
CA ASP A 188 24.44 -17.16 14.77
C ASP A 188 24.50 -16.15 15.93
N ASP A 189 25.45 -15.20 15.91
CA ASP A 189 25.49 -14.11 16.90
C ASP A 189 24.38 -13.07 16.66
N LEU A 190 23.85 -13.02 15.44
CA LEU A 190 22.87 -12.03 14.99
C LEU A 190 21.44 -12.58 14.90
N SER A 191 21.27 -13.86 14.54
CA SER A 191 19.96 -14.50 14.33
C SER A 191 19.97 -16.01 14.48
#